data_AF-A0A1T5CIA7-F1
#
_entry.id   AF-A0A1T5CIA7-F1
#
_cell.length_a   1.000
_cell.length_b   1.000
_cell.length_c   1.000
_cell.angle_alpha   90.00
_cell.angle_beta   90.00
_cell.angle_gamma   90.00
#
_symmetry.space_group_name_H-M   'P 1'
#
loop_
_entity.id
_entity.type
_entity.pdbx_description
1 polymer ?
#
loop_
_entity_poly.entity_id
_entity_poly.type
_entity_poly.pdbx_seq_one_letter_code
_entity_poly.pdbx_strand_id
1 'polypeptide(L)'
;MGTIKRRIILINARKHKNWLQKDVVEKLCNEFGITITESYYGMIEQGVRTPSLDIALAISALFGIEPSKIFLNNNTTFCCFQ
;
A
#
# COMPACT_ATOMS: atom_id res chain seq x y z
N MET A 1 -17.54 14.92 2.93
CA MET A 1 -16.07 14.75 3.00
C MET A 1 -15.81 13.28 3.32
N GLY A 2 -15.56 12.43 2.31
CA GLY A 2 -15.36 11.00 2.54
C GLY A 2 -14.05 10.77 3.31
N THR A 3 -14.11 10.08 4.44
CA THR A 3 -12.92 9.77 5.27
C THR A 3 -12.03 8.79 4.52
N ILE A 4 -10.95 9.28 3.91
CA ILE A 4 -9.92 8.43 3.31
C ILE A 4 -9.24 7.65 4.44
N LYS A 5 -9.41 6.33 4.46
CA LYS A 5 -8.81 5.46 5.47
C LYS A 5 -7.37 5.17 5.10
N ARG A 6 -6.43 5.80 5.80
CA ARG A 6 -4.99 5.56 5.64
C ARG A 6 -4.64 4.09 5.91
N ARG A 7 -3.71 3.54 5.14
CA ARG A 7 -3.15 2.19 5.35
C ARG A 7 -2.06 2.26 6.42
N ILE A 8 -2.48 2.47 7.67
CA ILE A 8 -1.58 2.63 8.84
C ILE A 8 -0.58 1.46 8.96
N ILE A 9 -0.99 0.26 8.54
CA ILE A 9 -0.12 -0.93 8.51
C ILE A 9 1.14 -0.68 7.68
N LEU A 10 1.04 -0.10 6.48
CA LEU A 10 2.20 0.22 5.63
C LEU A 10 3.09 1.28 6.25
N ILE A 11 2.47 2.34 6.79
CA ILE A 11 3.20 3.45 7.43
C ILE A 11 4.00 2.93 8.62
N ASN A 12 3.39 2.07 9.45
CA ASN A 12 4.05 1.50 10.62
C ASN A 12 5.14 0.51 10.22
N ALA A 13 4.90 -0.37 9.24
CA ALA A 13 5.90 -1.32 8.75
C ALA A 13 7.14 -0.61 8.20
N ARG A 14 6.94 0.45 7.43
CA ARG A 14 8.02 1.30 6.91
C ARG A 14 8.79 2.00 8.03
N LYS A 15 8.08 2.66 8.97
CA LYS A 15 8.71 3.36 10.10
C LYS A 15 9.46 2.41 11.04
N HIS A 16 8.94 1.21 11.27
CA HIS A 16 9.61 0.20 12.10
C HIS A 16 10.95 -0.25 11.49
N LYS A 17 11.06 -0.22 10.16
CA LYS A 17 12.32 -0.47 9.44
C LYS A 17 13.18 0.80 9.25
N ASN A 18 12.74 1.94 9.80
CA ASN A 18 13.35 3.26 9.63
C ASN A 18 13.52 3.68 8.16
N TRP A 19 12.55 3.33 7.31
CA TRP A 19 12.57 3.66 5.88
C TRP A 19 11.78 4.93 5.57
N LEU A 20 12.27 5.70 4.62
CA LEU A 20 11.55 6.77 3.93
C LEU A 20 10.70 6.17 2.79
N GLN A 21 9.78 6.95 2.23
CA GLN A 21 8.95 6.48 1.11
C GLN A 21 9.82 6.18 -0.11
N LYS A 22 10.80 7.04 -0.41
CA LYS A 22 11.83 6.77 -1.43
C LYS A 22 12.54 5.42 -1.23
N ASP A 23 12.87 5.03 0.01
CA ASP A 23 13.60 3.79 0.27
C ASP A 23 12.74 2.56 -0.07
N VAL A 24 11.42 2.66 0.14
CA VAL A 24 10.49 1.60 -0.28
C VAL A 24 10.43 1.50 -1.80
N VAL A 25 10.40 2.62 -2.50
CA VAL A 25 10.40 2.64 -3.97
C VAL A 25 11.69 2.05 -4.53
N GLU A 26 12.84 2.44 -3.98
CA GLU A 26 14.14 1.88 -4.37
C GLU A 26 14.17 0.37 -4.15
N LYS A 27 13.61 -0.13 -3.03
CA LYS A 27 13.52 -1.56 -2.76
C LYS A 27 12.59 -2.30 -3.70
N LEU A 28 11.43 -1.74 -4.02
CA LEU A 28 10.52 -2.32 -5.01
C LEU A 28 11.18 -2.41 -6.39
N CYS A 29 11.97 -1.40 -6.76
CA CYS A 29 12.75 -1.41 -7.99
C CYS A 29 13.84 -2.50 -7.95
N ASN A 30 14.67 -2.49 -6.91
CA ASN A 30 15.85 -3.36 -6.82
C ASN A 30 15.51 -4.85 -6.58
N GLU A 31 14.47 -5.14 -5.79
CA GLU A 31 14.15 -6.50 -5.35
C GLU A 31 13.06 -7.15 -6.22
N PHE A 32 12.18 -6.36 -6.84
CA PHE A 32 11.01 -6.85 -7.58
C PHE A 32 10.91 -6.31 -9.02
N GLY A 33 11.83 -5.44 -9.45
CA GLY A 33 11.77 -4.82 -10.77
C GLY A 33 10.60 -3.85 -10.96
N ILE A 34 9.99 -3.38 -9.86
CA ILE A 34 8.83 -2.48 -9.91
C ILE A 34 9.27 -1.03 -9.81
N THR A 35 9.06 -0.30 -10.90
CA THR A 35 9.35 1.14 -10.97
C THR A 35 8.08 1.94 -10.73
N ILE A 36 8.00 2.60 -9.58
CA ILE A 36 6.93 3.55 -9.22
C ILE A 36 7.53 4.85 -8.69
N THR A 37 6.73 5.89 -8.54
CA THR A 37 7.18 7.15 -7.93
C THR A 37 6.96 7.15 -6.41
N GLU A 38 7.76 7.94 -5.69
CA GLU A 38 7.57 8.16 -4.25
C GLU A 38 6.17 8.70 -3.94
N SER A 39 5.69 9.66 -4.74
CA SER A 39 4.34 10.21 -4.61
C SER A 39 3.24 9.14 -4.79
N TYR A 40 3.42 8.24 -5.76
CA TYR A 40 2.48 7.13 -5.97
C TYR A 40 2.44 6.20 -4.77
N TYR A 41 3.60 5.80 -4.23
CA TYR A 41 3.65 5.01 -3.00
C TYR A 41 3.03 5.77 -1.80
N GLY A 42 3.24 7.08 -1.68
CA GLY A 42 2.60 7.91 -0.67
C GLY A 42 1.07 7.93 -0.79
N MET A 43 0.52 7.97 -2.00
CA MET A 43 -0.92 7.84 -2.23
C MET A 43 -1.47 6.45 -1.85
N ILE A 44 -0.65 5.40 -1.98
CA ILE A 44 -0.99 4.06 -1.48
C ILE A 44 -1.01 4.07 0.05
N GLU A 45 0.00 4.62 0.74
CA GLU A 45 -0.02 4.71 2.21
C GLU A 45 -1.24 5.49 2.71
N GLN A 46 -1.62 6.56 2.01
CA GLN A 46 -2.76 7.39 2.36
C GLN A 46 -4.13 6.75 2.08
N GLY A 47 -4.19 5.67 1.28
CA GLY A 47 -5.47 5.06 0.87
C GLY A 47 -6.15 5.76 -0.31
N VAL A 48 -5.47 6.72 -0.95
CA VAL A 48 -5.98 7.50 -2.10
C VAL A 48 -5.91 6.69 -3.41
N ARG A 49 -4.94 5.77 -3.50
CA ARG A 49 -4.76 4.88 -4.64
C ARG A 49 -4.75 3.43 -4.19
N THR A 50 -5.38 2.57 -4.99
CA THR A 50 -5.22 1.12 -4.89
C THR A 50 -4.25 0.71 -5.99
N PRO A 51 -3.11 0.07 -5.66
CA PRO A 51 -2.16 -0.39 -6.65
C PRO A 51 -2.72 -1.52 -7.51
N SER A 52 -2.10 -1.76 -8.66
CA SER A 52 -2.29 -2.99 -9.44
C SER A 52 -1.82 -4.21 -8.65
N LEU A 53 -2.25 -5.40 -9.08
CA LEU A 53 -2.03 -6.65 -8.35
C LEU A 53 -0.54 -6.96 -8.16
N ASP A 54 0.26 -6.80 -9.21
CA ASP A 54 1.72 -6.96 -9.20
C ASP A 54 2.40 -6.07 -8.13
N ILE A 55 2.06 -4.77 -8.10
CA ILE A 55 2.58 -3.83 -7.11
C ILE A 55 2.10 -4.18 -5.70
N ALA A 56 0.82 -4.57 -5.55
CA ALA A 56 0.28 -4.98 -4.26
C ALA A 56 1.00 -6.21 -3.69
N LEU A 57 1.28 -7.21 -4.53
CA LEU A 57 2.00 -8.42 -4.16
C LEU A 57 3.46 -8.13 -3.83
N ALA A 58 4.14 -7.28 -4.59
CA ALA A 58 5.51 -6.89 -4.28
C ALA A 58 5.62 -6.11 -2.96
N ILE A 59 4.70 -5.18 -2.69
CA ILE A 59 4.64 -4.48 -1.40
C ILE A 59 4.40 -5.47 -0.26
N SER A 60 3.48 -6.42 -0.45
CA SER A 60 3.20 -7.47 0.51
C SER A 60 4.44 -8.32 0.81
N ALA A 61 5.14 -8.76 -0.23
CA ALA A 61 6.37 -9.55 -0.11
C ALA A 61 7.49 -8.75 0.58
N LEU A 62 7.68 -7.49 0.20
CA LEU A 62 8.71 -6.60 0.77
C LEU A 62 8.55 -6.40 2.28
N PHE A 63 7.30 -6.28 2.76
CA PHE A 63 7.02 -6.12 4.18
C PHE A 63 6.74 -7.43 4.92
N GLY A 64 6.58 -8.55 4.22
CA GLY A 64 6.18 -9.83 4.81
C GLY A 64 4.78 -9.81 5.42
N ILE A 65 3.86 -9.03 4.84
CA ILE A 65 2.50 -8.84 5.35
C ILE A 65 1.53 -9.28 4.26
N GLU A 66 0.53 -10.10 4.60
CA GLU A 66 -0.45 -10.59 3.63
C GLU A 66 -1.18 -9.43 2.91
N PRO A 67 -1.39 -9.51 1.58
CA PRO A 67 -2.01 -8.43 0.81
C PRO A 67 -3.42 -8.10 1.32
N SER A 68 -4.17 -9.09 1.77
CA SER A 68 -5.52 -8.91 2.32
C SER A 68 -5.50 -8.01 3.56
N LYS A 69 -4.50 -8.12 4.43
CA LYS A 69 -4.37 -7.26 5.62
C LYS A 69 -4.06 -5.82 5.26
N ILE A 70 -3.43 -5.59 4.10
CA ILE A 70 -3.04 -4.25 3.63
C ILE A 70 -4.16 -3.60 2.82
N PHE A 71 -4.78 -4.36 1.92
CA PHE A 71 -5.62 -3.82 0.84
C PHE A 71 -7.08 -4.25 0.93
N LEU A 72 -7.42 -5.32 1.66
CA LEU A 72 -8.81 -5.72 1.88
C LEU A 72 -9.36 -4.93 3.07
N ASN A 73 -10.41 -4.14 2.84
CA ASN A 73 -11.13 -3.45 3.89
C ASN A 73 -12.54 -4.03 3.92
N ASN A 74 -12.83 -4.85 4.93
CA ASN A 74 -14.03 -5.69 5.03
C ASN A 74 -15.32 -4.89 5.33
N ASN A 75 -15.27 -3.56 5.21
CA ASN A 75 -16.49 -2.74 5.19
C ASN A 75 -17.11 -2.94 3.81
N THR A 76 -17.71 -4.12 3.64
CA THR A 76 -18.56 -4.50 2.52
C THR A 76 -19.40 -3.30 2.13
N THR A 77 -19.31 -2.93 0.87
CA THR A 77 -20.18 -1.97 0.23
C THR A 77 -21.62 -2.16 0.73
N PHE A 78 -22.26 -1.09 1.21
CA PHE A 78 -23.69 -0.93 0.94
C PHE A 78 -23.81 -0.76 -0.58
N CYS A 79 -23.69 -1.85 -1.32
CA CYS A 79 -24.08 -1.90 -2.70
C CYS A 79 -25.60 -1.65 -2.72
N CYS A 80 -26.02 -0.76 -3.62
CA CYS A 80 -27.38 -0.29 -3.83
C CYS A 80 -28.45 -1.34 -3.48
N PHE A 81 -29.17 -1.14 -2.38
CA PHE A 81 -30.52 -1.72 -2.27
C PHE A 81 -31.37 -0.99 -3.31
N GLN A 82 -31.72 -1.68 -4.38
CA GLN A 82 -32.67 -1.25 -5.39
C GLN A 82 -34.04 -1.84 -5.07
#